data_AF-B3RNC7-F1
#
_entry.id   AF-B3RNC7-F1
#
_cell.length_a   1.000
_cell.length_b   1.000
_cell.length_c   1.000
_cell.angle_alpha   90.00
_cell.angle_beta   90.00
_cell.angle_gamma   90.00
#
_symmetry.space_group_name_H-M   'P 1'
#
loop_
_entity.id
_entity.type
_entity.pdbx_description
1 polymer ?
#
loop_
_entity_poly.entity_id
_entity_poly.type
_entity_poly.pdbx_seq_one_letter_code
_entity_poly.pdbx_strand_id
1 'polypeptide(L)'
;MVVASKLVFDNPVFSMFAFHSSVLVAKMLLVTLRTSLARIASKCFSNDEDIQAFTDGNNTKAVGHGSGDEFVERCRRAHLNDLENILPFLAVGLLYVLTNPTPKAAGCHFRIFTAVSEMMAFFSLIILCLPEVELTIVHFVRGLNCTK
;
A
#
# COMPACT_ATOMS: atom_id res chain seq x y z
N MET A 1 -9.58 31.29 18.49
CA MET A 1 -8.71 31.79 17.40
C MET A 1 -7.26 31.29 17.44
N VAL A 2 -6.86 30.42 18.39
CA VAL A 2 -5.44 29.98 18.53
C VAL A 2 -5.10 28.76 17.65
N VAL A 3 -6.09 27.94 17.29
CA VAL A 3 -5.87 26.72 16.49
C VAL A 3 -5.70 27.04 15.01
N ALA A 4 -6.52 27.95 14.47
CA ALA A 4 -6.50 28.31 13.05
C ALA A 4 -5.16 28.94 12.61
N SER A 5 -4.50 29.73 13.47
CA SER A 5 -3.20 30.32 13.14
C SER A 5 -2.06 29.30 13.06
N LYS A 6 -2.23 28.11 13.64
CA LYS A 6 -1.22 27.04 13.61
C LYS A 6 -1.26 26.20 12.34
N LEU A 7 -2.39 26.22 11.63
CA LEU A 7 -2.63 25.50 10.38
C LEU A 7 -2.38 26.37 9.14
N VAL A 8 -1.52 27.37 9.29
CA VAL A 8 -1.10 28.27 8.20
C VAL A 8 0.27 27.82 7.71
N PHE A 9 0.50 27.89 6.39
CA PHE A 9 1.76 27.50 5.76
C PHE A 9 2.97 28.34 6.21
N ASP A 10 2.74 29.49 6.84
CA ASP A 10 3.77 30.32 7.48
C ASP A 10 4.47 29.58 8.64
N ASN A 11 3.82 28.61 9.26
CA ASN A 11 4.44 27.78 10.27
C ASN A 11 5.31 26.69 9.61
N PRO A 12 6.65 26.71 9.79
CA PRO A 12 7.54 25.73 9.17
C PRO A 12 7.21 24.29 9.58
N VAL A 13 6.67 24.08 10.78
CA VAL A 13 6.28 22.75 11.27
C VAL A 13 5.07 22.22 10.51
N PHE A 14 4.08 23.08 10.26
CA PHE A 14 2.88 22.69 9.51
C PHE A 14 3.20 22.44 8.04
N SER A 15 4.06 23.26 7.42
CA SER A 15 4.53 23.03 6.05
C SER A 15 5.25 21.68 5.90
N MET A 16 6.13 21.33 6.84
CA MET A 16 6.80 20.02 6.84
C MET A 16 5.79 18.88 7.02
N PHE A 17 4.86 19.00 7.97
CA PHE A 17 3.80 18.02 8.17
C PHE A 17 2.96 17.82 6.90
N ALA A 18 2.49 18.91 6.27
CA ALA A 18 1.68 18.86 5.06
C ALA A 18 2.42 18.19 3.90
N PHE A 19 3.70 18.50 3.70
CA PHE A 19 4.52 17.86 2.67
C PHE A 19 4.66 16.35 2.92
N HIS A 20 5.10 15.94 4.12
CA HIS A 20 5.27 14.52 4.45
C HIS A 20 3.94 13.75 4.44
N SER A 21 2.86 14.35 4.92
CA SER A 21 1.51 13.81 4.84
C SER A 21 1.09 13.58 3.39
N SER A 22 1.32 14.55 2.50
CA SER A 22 0.94 14.42 1.08
C SER A 22 1.69 13.30 0.38
N VAL A 23 2.98 13.10 0.69
CA VAL A 23 3.79 11.99 0.15
C VAL A 23 3.24 10.64 0.60
N LEU A 24 2.92 10.48 1.89
CA LEU A 24 2.35 9.24 2.43
C LEU A 24 0.98 8.92 1.81
N VAL A 25 0.12 9.93 1.65
CA VAL A 25 -1.19 9.78 1.02
C VAL A 25 -1.04 9.46 -0.47
N ALA A 26 -0.11 10.11 -1.18
CA ALA A 26 0.13 9.83 -2.59
C ALA A 26 0.60 8.38 -2.80
N LYS A 27 1.50 7.89 -1.96
CA LYS A 27 1.92 6.49 -1.96
C LYS A 27 0.75 5.54 -1.74
N MET A 28 -0.13 5.84 -0.78
CA MET A 28 -1.32 5.03 -0.52
C MET A 28 -2.20 4.87 -1.75
N LEU A 29 -2.40 5.97 -2.50
CA LEU A 29 -3.14 5.95 -3.76
C LEU A 29 -2.45 5.07 -4.81
N LEU A 30 -1.12 5.11 -4.90
CA LEU A 30 -0.36 4.25 -5.81
C LEU A 30 -0.52 2.76 -5.46
N VAL A 31 -0.56 2.41 -4.18
CA VAL A 31 -0.78 1.02 -3.72
C VAL A 31 -2.20 0.55 -4.06
N THR A 32 -3.22 1.41 -3.88
CA THR A 32 -4.60 1.10 -4.28
C THR A 32 -4.69 0.88 -5.79
N LEU A 33 -4.10 1.78 -6.60
CA LEU A 33 -4.09 1.64 -8.06
C LEU A 33 -3.42 0.34 -8.50
N ARG A 34 -2.27 -0.01 -7.91
CA ARG A 34 -1.60 -1.29 -8.18
C ARG A 34 -2.47 -2.48 -7.84
N THR A 35 -3.19 -2.43 -6.71
CA THR A 35 -4.11 -3.50 -6.30
C THR A 35 -5.26 -3.65 -7.29
N SER A 36 -5.82 -2.54 -7.78
CA SER A 36 -6.89 -2.55 -8.80
C SER A 36 -6.39 -3.12 -10.13
N LEU A 37 -5.20 -2.73 -10.58
CA LEU A 37 -4.59 -3.28 -11.80
C LEU A 37 -4.30 -4.78 -11.65
N ALA A 38 -3.81 -5.21 -10.49
CA ALA A 38 -3.60 -6.62 -10.17
C ALA A 38 -4.91 -7.43 -10.25
N ARG A 39 -6.02 -6.89 -9.73
CA ARG A 39 -7.35 -7.53 -9.82
C ARG A 39 -7.81 -7.70 -11.26
N ILE A 40 -7.65 -6.66 -12.08
CA ILE A 40 -8.02 -6.70 -13.50
C ILE A 40 -7.14 -7.70 -14.25
N ALA A 41 -5.83 -7.72 -13.97
CA ALA A 41 -4.88 -8.64 -14.60
C ALA A 41 -5.17 -10.12 -14.23
N SER A 42 -5.41 -10.40 -12.95
CA SER A 42 -5.72 -11.74 -12.45
C SER A 42 -7.19 -12.15 -12.69
N LYS A 43 -8.04 -11.27 -13.21
CA LYS A 43 -9.50 -11.45 -13.39
C LYS A 43 -10.21 -11.98 -12.12
N CYS A 44 -9.66 -11.64 -10.95
CA CYS A 44 -10.13 -12.09 -9.65
C CYS A 44 -10.92 -10.96 -9.01
N PHE A 45 -12.23 -10.98 -9.21
CA PHE A 45 -13.15 -9.98 -8.66
C PHE A 45 -13.92 -10.57 -7.47
N SER A 46 -14.16 -9.76 -6.45
CA SER A 46 -14.89 -10.16 -5.25
C SER A 46 -16.40 -10.00 -5.40
N ASN A 47 -16.81 -9.16 -6.34
CA ASN A 47 -18.17 -8.71 -6.54
C ASN A 47 -18.76 -9.35 -7.79
N ASP A 48 -19.99 -9.87 -7.70
CA ASP A 48 -20.64 -10.57 -8.80
C ASP A 48 -20.98 -9.64 -9.97
N GLU A 49 -21.18 -8.34 -9.73
CA GLU A 49 -21.37 -7.34 -10.78
C GLU A 49 -20.10 -7.11 -11.62
N ASP A 50 -18.93 -7.09 -10.98
CA ASP A 50 -17.64 -6.95 -11.66
C ASP A 50 -17.31 -8.22 -12.45
N ILE A 51 -17.62 -9.39 -11.90
CA ILE A 51 -17.47 -10.68 -12.59
C ILE A 51 -18.29 -10.65 -13.87
N GLN A 52 -19.55 -10.21 -13.83
CA GLN A 52 -20.42 -10.14 -15.01
C GLN A 52 -19.95 -9.11 -16.03
N ALA A 53 -19.53 -7.92 -15.58
CA ALA A 53 -19.04 -6.86 -16.45
C ALA A 53 -17.73 -7.23 -17.17
N PHE A 54 -16.88 -8.05 -16.56
CA PHE A 54 -15.64 -8.55 -17.17
C PHE A 54 -15.77 -9.95 -17.81
N THR A 55 -16.95 -10.57 -17.73
CA THR A 55 -17.30 -11.84 -18.40
C THR A 55 -18.15 -11.58 -19.63
N ASP A 56 -17.60 -10.85 -20.60
CA ASP A 56 -18.24 -10.70 -21.91
C ASP A 56 -17.73 -11.77 -22.89
N GLY A 57 -18.61 -12.72 -23.21
CA GLY A 57 -18.64 -13.53 -24.44
C GLY A 57 -17.53 -14.56 -24.70
N ASN A 58 -16.37 -14.50 -24.03
CA ASN A 58 -15.19 -15.25 -24.47
C ASN A 58 -14.65 -16.18 -23.37
N ASN A 59 -15.38 -17.26 -23.09
CA ASN A 59 -15.00 -18.56 -22.47
C ASN A 59 -13.87 -18.59 -21.41
N THR A 60 -13.58 -17.49 -20.74
CA THR A 60 -12.59 -17.36 -19.66
C THR A 60 -13.40 -17.01 -18.43
N LYS A 61 -13.73 -18.03 -17.64
CA LYS A 61 -14.48 -17.84 -16.39
C LYS A 61 -13.66 -16.90 -15.51
N ALA A 62 -14.12 -15.66 -15.32
CA ALA A 62 -13.67 -14.87 -14.19
C ALA A 62 -13.98 -15.72 -12.95
N VAL A 63 -12.95 -16.07 -12.18
CA VAL A 63 -13.07 -17.01 -11.07
C VAL A 63 -13.73 -16.27 -9.92
N GLY A 64 -15.05 -16.42 -9.82
CA GLY A 64 -15.84 -15.95 -8.70
C GLY A 64 -15.68 -16.85 -7.48
N HIS A 65 -15.46 -16.21 -6.34
CA HIS A 65 -15.50 -16.74 -4.97
C HIS A 65 -14.64 -17.98 -4.65
N GLY A 66 -13.54 -17.73 -3.93
CA GLY A 66 -12.94 -18.76 -3.06
C GLY A 66 -11.42 -18.92 -3.14
N SER A 67 -10.78 -18.37 -4.16
CA SER A 67 -9.32 -18.38 -4.30
C SER A 67 -8.91 -17.16 -5.09
N GLY A 68 -9.11 -15.97 -4.51
CA GLY A 68 -8.49 -14.76 -5.04
C GLY A 68 -7.00 -15.04 -5.13
N ASP A 69 -6.44 -14.84 -6.33
CA ASP A 69 -5.02 -15.01 -6.62
C ASP A 69 -4.21 -14.54 -5.40
N GLU A 70 -3.33 -15.40 -4.89
CA GLU A 70 -2.59 -15.14 -3.64
C GLU A 70 -1.91 -13.76 -3.71
N PHE A 71 -1.51 -13.36 -4.91
CA PHE A 71 -1.01 -12.03 -5.23
C PHE A 71 -1.96 -10.88 -4.87
N VAL A 72 -3.26 -10.99 -5.16
CA VAL A 72 -4.27 -9.95 -4.85
C VAL A 72 -4.49 -9.83 -3.34
N GLU A 73 -4.58 -10.96 -2.62
CA GLU A 73 -4.69 -10.94 -1.16
C GLU A 73 -3.43 -10.36 -0.50
N ARG A 74 -2.27 -10.64 -1.08
CA ARG A 74 -1.00 -10.03 -0.66
C ARG A 74 -1.01 -8.51 -0.89
N CYS A 75 -1.36 -8.02 -2.09
CA CYS A 75 -1.52 -6.57 -2.32
C CYS A 75 -2.51 -5.92 -1.35
N ARG A 76 -3.64 -6.59 -1.05
CA ARG A 76 -4.65 -6.11 -0.10
C ARG A 76 -4.08 -5.99 1.32
N ARG A 77 -3.30 -6.97 1.79
CA ARG A 77 -2.64 -6.93 3.10
C ARG A 77 -1.60 -5.81 3.19
N ALA A 78 -0.82 -5.58 2.12
CA ALA A 78 0.11 -4.47 2.07
C ALA A 78 -0.62 -3.12 2.19
N HIS A 79 -1.74 -2.95 1.49
CA HIS A 79 -2.57 -1.74 1.61
C HIS A 79 -3.15 -1.55 3.02
N LEU A 80 -3.60 -2.63 3.67
CA LEU A 80 -4.13 -2.58 5.02
C LEU A 80 -3.06 -2.21 6.05
N ASN A 81 -1.86 -2.77 5.92
CA ASN A 81 -0.71 -2.42 6.76
C ASN A 81 -0.35 -0.93 6.64
N ASP A 82 -0.39 -0.38 5.42
CA ASP A 82 -0.16 1.05 5.23
C ASP A 82 -1.29 1.90 5.85
N LEU A 83 -2.56 1.46 5.81
CA LEU A 83 -3.68 2.14 6.51
C LEU A 83 -3.47 2.17 8.03
N GLU A 84 -3.09 1.04 8.62
CA GLU A 84 -2.87 0.90 10.06
C GLU A 84 -1.73 1.79 10.58
N ASN A 85 -0.76 2.13 9.73
CA ASN A 85 0.37 2.99 10.11
C ASN A 85 0.16 4.47 9.76
N ILE A 86 -0.39 4.78 8.57
CA ILE A 86 -0.51 6.16 8.08
C ILE A 86 -1.66 6.90 8.77
N LEU A 87 -2.80 6.24 9.05
CA LEU A 87 -3.94 6.89 9.70
C LEU A 87 -3.59 7.41 11.11
N PRO A 88 -2.93 6.63 11.99
CA PRO A 88 -2.44 7.15 13.26
C PRO A 88 -1.44 8.29 13.10
N PHE A 89 -0.55 8.22 12.11
CA PHE A 89 0.41 9.31 11.87
C PHE A 89 -0.26 10.62 11.47
N LEU A 90 -1.30 10.58 10.64
CA LEU A 90 -2.05 11.79 10.28
C LEU A 90 -2.73 12.40 11.50
N ALA A 91 -3.35 11.57 12.34
CA ALA A 91 -4.02 12.02 13.56
C ALA A 91 -3.02 12.58 14.60
N VAL A 92 -1.99 11.81 14.93
CA VAL A 92 -0.97 12.20 15.92
C VAL A 92 -0.11 13.35 15.42
N GLY A 93 0.25 13.36 14.14
CA GLY A 93 1.02 14.43 13.52
C GLY A 93 0.26 15.76 13.53
N LEU A 94 -1.05 15.75 13.27
CA LEU A 94 -1.89 16.93 13.39
C LEU A 94 -1.94 17.44 14.84
N LEU A 95 -2.15 16.54 15.81
CA LEU A 95 -2.13 16.90 17.23
C LEU A 95 -0.76 17.44 17.66
N TYR A 96 0.33 16.90 17.11
CA TYR A 96 1.68 17.32 17.39
C TYR A 96 1.99 18.72 16.85
N VAL A 97 1.45 19.12 15.69
CA VAL A 97 1.57 20.51 15.22
C VAL A 97 0.91 21.49 16.21
N LEU A 98 -0.18 21.08 16.87
CA LEU A 98 -0.90 21.93 17.82
C LEU A 98 -0.14 22.17 19.13
N THR A 99 0.83 21.33 19.50
CA THR A 99 1.62 21.49 20.74
C THR A 99 2.79 22.46 20.61
N ASN A 100 2.98 23.11 19.45
CA ASN A 100 4.10 24.01 19.16
C ASN A 100 5.50 23.39 19.45
N PRO A 101 5.83 22.26 18.81
CA PRO A 101 7.12 21.62 19.01
C PRO A 101 8.26 22.40 18.35
N THR A 102 9.47 22.18 18.86
CA THR A 102 10.68 22.74 18.24
C THR A 102 10.82 22.24 16.78
N PRO A 103 11.05 23.12 15.79
CA PRO A 103 11.09 22.73 14.37
C PRO A 103 12.09 21.62 14.04
N LYS A 104 13.24 21.60 14.72
CA LYS A 104 14.25 20.54 14.54
C LYS A 104 13.75 19.18 14.98
N ALA A 105 13.09 19.11 16.15
CA ALA A 105 12.53 17.87 16.65
C ALA A 105 11.41 17.40 15.72
N ALA A 106 10.46 18.27 15.38
CA ALA A 106 9.36 17.93 14.50
C ALA A 106 9.83 17.42 13.12
N GLY A 107 10.81 18.11 12.52
CA GLY A 107 11.41 17.67 11.26
C GLY A 107 12.04 16.28 11.34
N CYS A 108 12.74 15.94 12.43
CA CYS A 108 13.26 14.59 12.63
C CYS A 108 12.14 13.54 12.73
N HIS A 109 11.07 13.81 13.49
CA HIS A 109 9.96 12.87 13.64
C HIS A 109 9.28 12.59 12.29
N PHE A 110 8.96 13.62 11.51
CA PHE A 110 8.32 13.46 10.21
C PHE A 110 9.21 12.73 9.20
N ARG A 111 10.52 13.03 9.18
CA ARG A 111 11.49 12.36 8.30
C ARG A 111 11.68 10.90 8.65
N ILE A 112 11.89 10.58 9.94
CA ILE A 112 12.07 9.20 10.40
C ILE A 112 10.82 8.39 10.11
N PHE A 113 9.64 8.92 10.44
CA PHE A 113 8.39 8.22 10.17
C PHE A 113 8.19 7.95 8.67
N THR A 114 8.45 8.95 7.81
CA THR A 114 8.34 8.77 6.37
C THR A 114 9.32 7.72 5.88
N ALA A 115 10.59 7.79 6.28
CA ALA A 115 11.62 6.83 5.86
C ALA A 115 11.30 5.39 6.29
N VAL A 116 10.86 5.18 7.54
CA VAL A 116 10.47 3.86 8.04
C VAL A 116 9.24 3.34 7.29
N SER A 117 8.25 4.20 7.02
CA SER A 117 7.05 3.81 6.27
C SER A 117 7.39 3.44 4.83
N GLU A 118 8.29 4.17 4.17
CA GLU A 118 8.79 3.80 2.83
C GLU A 118 9.53 2.48 2.82
N MET A 119 10.42 2.27 3.80
CA MET A 119 11.15 1.01 3.93
C MET A 119 10.20 -0.16 4.19
N MET A 120 9.22 0.00 5.07
CA MET A 120 8.24 -1.05 5.36
C MET A 120 7.41 -1.40 4.12
N ALA A 121 6.91 -0.41 3.38
CA ALA A 121 6.13 -0.70 2.17
C ALA A 121 6.99 -1.31 1.05
N PHE A 122 8.26 -0.90 0.92
CA PHE A 122 9.20 -1.53 0.01
C PHE A 122 9.43 -2.99 0.39
N PHE A 123 9.59 -3.28 1.68
CA PHE A 123 9.72 -4.63 2.21
C PHE A 123 8.46 -5.46 2.00
N SER A 124 7.27 -4.90 2.25
CA SER A 124 5.99 -5.55 1.95
C SER A 124 5.81 -5.81 0.45
N LEU A 125 6.22 -4.88 -0.42
CA LEU A 125 6.16 -5.09 -1.86
C LEU A 125 7.16 -6.18 -2.31
N ILE A 126 8.36 -6.23 -1.74
CA ILE A 126 9.35 -7.26 -2.09
C ILE A 126 8.92 -8.63 -1.58
N ILE A 127 8.55 -8.76 -0.31
CA ILE A 127 8.30 -10.07 0.32
C ILE A 127 6.93 -10.62 -0.03
N LEU A 128 5.94 -9.74 -0.16
CA LEU A 128 4.56 -10.15 -0.37
C LEU A 128 4.18 -10.12 -1.86
N CYS A 129 4.90 -9.38 -2.69
CA CYS A 129 4.58 -9.23 -4.13
C CYS A 129 5.62 -9.89 -5.06
N LEU A 130 6.79 -10.32 -4.58
CA LEU A 130 7.63 -11.22 -5.39
C LEU A 130 6.98 -12.61 -5.39
N PRO A 131 6.86 -13.24 -6.57
CA PRO A 131 6.50 -14.64 -6.61
C PRO A 131 7.57 -15.40 -5.81
N GLU A 132 7.13 -16.39 -5.03
CA GLU A 132 8.00 -17.43 -4.50
C GLU A 132 8.99 -17.83 -5.60
N VAL A 133 10.26 -17.48 -5.40
CA VAL A 133 11.38 -17.93 -6.23
C VAL A 133 11.54 -19.46 -6.14
N GLU A 134 10.74 -20.13 -5.30
CA GLU A 134 10.66 -21.56 -5.17
C GLU A 134 9.89 -22.26 -6.30
N LEU A 135 8.84 -21.67 -6.88
CA LEU A 135 8.00 -22.43 -7.84
C LEU A 135 8.74 -22.70 -9.17
N THR A 136 9.57 -21.77 -9.63
CA THR A 136 10.41 -21.99 -10.82
C THR A 136 11.48 -23.05 -10.57
N ILE A 137 12.08 -23.09 -9.38
CA ILE A 137 13.08 -24.10 -9.02
C ILE A 137 12.42 -25.46 -8.81
N VAL A 138 11.25 -25.54 -8.17
CA VAL A 138 10.52 -26.80 -7.96
C VAL A 138 9.98 -27.36 -9.28
N HIS A 139 9.46 -26.52 -10.19
CA HIS A 139 9.06 -26.98 -11.53
C HIS A 139 10.27 -27.41 -12.37
N PHE A 140 11.41 -26.72 -12.26
CA PHE A 140 12.65 -27.11 -12.93
C PHE A 140 13.24 -28.43 -12.38
N VAL A 141 13.29 -28.59 -11.05
CA VAL A 141 13.79 -29.80 -10.38
C VAL A 141 12.87 -31.00 -10.58
N ARG A 142 11.54 -30.82 -10.58
CA ARG A 142 10.59 -31.89 -10.93
C ARG A 142 10.66 -32.27 -12.41
N GLY A 143 10.94 -31.33 -13.31
CA GLY A 143 11.15 -31.59 -14.74
C GLY A 143 12.41 -32.44 -15.02
N LEU A 144 13.48 -32.25 -14.24
CA LEU A 144 14.72 -33.03 -14.36
C LEU A 144 14.62 -34.47 -13.80
N ASN A 145 13.64 -34.75 -12.94
CA ASN A 145 13.43 -36.08 -12.33
C ASN A 145 12.47 -36.98 -13.12
N CYS A 146 11.83 -36.49 -14.19
CA CYS A 146 10.96 -37.29 -15.06
C CYS A 146 11.68 -37.86 -16.31
N THR A 147 12.98 -37.63 -16.48
CA THR A 147 13.79 -38.15 -17.60
C THR A 147 14.72 -39.30 -17.20
N LYS A 148 14.26 -40.20 -16.33
CA LYS A 148 14.89 -41.50 -16.09
C LYS A 148 13.86 -42.61 -16.20
#